data_AF-A0A8J4D1M7-F1
#
_entry.id   AF-A0A8J4D1M7-F1
#
_cell.length_a   1.000
_cell.length_b   1.000
_cell.length_c   1.000
_cell.angle_alpha   90.00
_cell.angle_beta   90.00
_cell.angle_gamma   90.00
#
_symmetry.space_group_name_H-M   'P 1'
#
loop_
_entity.id
_entity.type
_entity.pdbx_description
1 polymer ?
#
loop_
_entity_poly.entity_id
_entity_poly.type
_entity_poly.pdbx_seq_one_letter_code
_entity_poly.pdbx_strand_id
1 'polypeptide(L)'
;MNLRLSGHPTLRCQSPVPRRKLACNGPQIRASAALSTASVGMPALPNEFGLVAGVVAASWIVHHGFMAVKVIQARKKYKVAYPALYATTEECPNPEHRNAFNCIQRGHQNSLENQPIFLALLVTAGLKHPITAAAAGVIYLVGRVLYMQVW
;
A
#
# COMPACT_ATOMS: atom_id res chain seq x y z
N MET A 1 26.98 -5.77 -49.53
CA MET A 1 26.66 -6.10 -48.13
C MET A 1 27.20 -4.96 -47.25
N ASN A 2 26.38 -3.93 -47.06
CA ASN A 2 25.51 -3.67 -45.89
C ASN A 2 26.30 -2.94 -44.77
N LEU A 3 26.31 -1.60 -44.79
CA LEU A 3 25.40 -0.69 -44.07
C LEU A 3 25.60 -0.70 -42.55
N ARG A 4 26.39 0.26 -42.05
CA ARG A 4 26.39 0.72 -40.65
C ARG A 4 25.09 1.49 -40.39
N LEU A 5 24.28 0.99 -39.47
CA LEU A 5 23.15 1.72 -38.90
C LEU A 5 23.67 2.63 -37.78
N SER A 6 23.69 3.94 -38.02
CA SER A 6 23.84 4.96 -36.97
C SER A 6 22.48 5.63 -36.77
N GLY A 7 21.72 5.16 -35.79
CA GLY A 7 20.44 5.75 -35.40
C GLY A 7 20.61 6.69 -34.21
N HIS A 8 20.51 8.00 -34.46
CA HIS A 8 19.68 8.98 -33.73
C HIS A 8 20.17 10.42 -33.97
N PRO A 9 19.33 11.26 -34.61
CA PRO A 9 19.27 12.67 -34.30
C PRO A 9 18.00 12.98 -33.48
N THR A 10 18.25 13.70 -32.40
CA THR A 10 17.29 14.39 -31.53
C THR A 10 16.26 15.21 -32.33
N LEU A 11 14.97 14.94 -32.17
CA LEU A 11 13.91 15.85 -32.62
C LEU A 11 13.30 16.55 -31.40
N ARG A 12 13.59 17.85 -31.30
CA ARG A 12 12.94 18.81 -30.40
C ARG A 12 11.43 18.84 -30.69
N CYS A 13 10.62 18.62 -29.67
CA CYS A 13 9.26 19.14 -29.63
C CYS A 13 9.31 20.66 -29.47
N GLN A 14 8.80 21.41 -30.44
CA GLN A 14 8.07 22.67 -30.21
C GLN A 14 7.54 23.23 -31.53
N SER A 15 6.22 23.14 -31.70
CA SER A 15 5.47 24.15 -32.43
C SER A 15 4.21 24.48 -31.62
N PRO A 16 3.91 25.77 -31.38
CA PRO A 16 2.73 26.17 -30.63
C PRO A 16 1.51 26.15 -31.56
N VAL A 17 0.55 25.25 -31.31
CA VAL A 17 -0.73 25.26 -32.01
C VAL A 17 -1.60 26.39 -31.44
N PRO A 18 -2.10 27.34 -32.24
CA PRO A 18 -2.97 28.40 -31.75
C PRO A 18 -4.34 27.82 -31.35
N ARG A 19 -4.67 27.96 -30.07
CA ARG A 19 -5.98 27.56 -29.52
C ARG A 19 -7.06 28.52 -30.03
N ARG A 20 -7.73 28.18 -31.14
CA ARG A 20 -8.98 28.85 -31.54
C ARG A 20 -10.03 28.56 -30.47
N LYS A 21 -10.45 29.58 -29.72
CA LYS A 21 -11.60 29.50 -28.82
C LYS A 21 -12.85 29.37 -29.70
N LEU A 22 -13.34 28.15 -29.89
CA LEU A 22 -14.65 27.92 -30.47
C LEU A 22 -15.67 28.19 -29.37
N ALA A 23 -16.41 29.30 -29.49
CA ALA A 23 -17.53 29.60 -28.63
C ALA A 23 -18.68 28.66 -28.99
N CYS A 24 -18.85 27.58 -28.23
CA CYS A 24 -20.04 26.74 -28.30
C CYS A 24 -21.20 27.47 -27.61
N ASN A 25 -21.97 28.26 -28.36
CA ASN A 25 -23.28 28.73 -27.93
C ASN A 25 -24.31 27.60 -28.13
N GLY A 26 -24.25 26.60 -27.26
CA GLY A 26 -25.30 25.59 -27.14
C GLY A 26 -26.46 26.13 -26.28
N PRO A 27 -27.70 25.64 -26.47
CA PRO A 27 -28.83 26.03 -25.63
C PRO A 27 -28.54 25.65 -24.17
N GLN A 28 -28.61 26.65 -23.28
CA GLN A 28 -28.56 26.49 -21.83
C GLN A 28 -29.77 25.67 -21.37
N ILE A 29 -29.64 24.34 -21.38
CA ILE A 29 -30.57 23.47 -20.66
C ILE A 29 -30.29 23.73 -19.18
N ARG A 30 -31.17 24.52 -18.54
CA ARG A 30 -31.20 24.67 -17.09
C ARG A 30 -31.52 23.32 -16.47
N ALA A 31 -30.51 22.48 -16.30
CA ALA A 31 -30.58 21.37 -15.38
C ALA A 31 -30.62 21.98 -13.97
N SER A 32 -31.82 22.22 -13.45
CA SER A 32 -32.00 22.26 -11.99
C SER A 32 -31.76 20.86 -11.48
N ALA A 33 -30.49 20.48 -11.35
CA ALA A 33 -30.10 19.41 -10.47
C ALA A 33 -30.40 19.93 -9.06
N ALA A 34 -31.59 19.61 -8.55
CA ALA A 34 -31.83 19.63 -7.12
C ALA A 34 -30.79 18.68 -6.52
N LEU A 35 -29.69 19.25 -6.03
CA LEU A 35 -28.70 18.55 -5.24
C LEU A 35 -29.45 18.09 -4.00
N SER A 36 -29.96 16.87 -4.03
CA SER A 36 -30.58 16.26 -2.86
C SER A 36 -29.49 16.17 -1.82
N THR A 37 -29.45 17.14 -0.92
CA THR A 37 -28.71 17.05 0.34
C THR A 37 -29.45 16.04 1.19
N ALA A 38 -29.38 14.77 0.78
CA ALA A 38 -29.63 13.68 1.69
C ALA A 38 -28.56 13.84 2.77
N SER A 39 -28.95 14.44 3.90
CA SER A 39 -28.20 14.29 5.13
C SER A 39 -28.18 12.79 5.40
N VAL A 40 -27.11 12.12 4.96
CA VAL A 40 -26.78 10.78 5.40
C VAL A 40 -26.59 10.94 6.90
N GLY A 41 -27.65 10.68 7.66
CA GLY A 41 -27.56 10.61 9.11
C GLY A 41 -26.51 9.56 9.40
N MET A 42 -25.36 9.99 9.93
CA MET A 42 -24.32 9.08 10.36
C MET A 42 -24.97 8.15 11.38
N PRO A 43 -25.16 6.85 11.10
CA PRO A 43 -25.69 5.96 12.12
C PRO A 43 -24.75 6.06 13.32
N ALA A 44 -25.32 6.24 14.51
CA ALA A 44 -24.53 6.29 15.73
C ALA A 44 -23.64 5.05 15.77
N LEU A 45 -22.32 5.26 15.80
CA LEU A 45 -21.36 4.17 15.87
C LEU A 45 -21.65 3.35 17.14
N PRO A 46 -21.59 2.01 17.07
CA PRO A 46 -21.78 1.21 18.27
C PRO A 46 -20.72 1.59 19.31
N ASN A 47 -21.11 1.66 20.60
CA ASN A 47 -20.23 2.10 21.68
C ASN A 47 -18.89 1.33 21.73
N GLU A 48 -18.92 0.05 21.33
CA GLU A 48 -17.75 -0.84 21.32
C GLU A 48 -16.87 -0.72 20.07
N PHE A 49 -17.21 0.14 19.10
CA PHE A 49 -16.42 0.33 17.87
C PHE A 49 -15.01 0.87 18.16
N GLY A 50 -14.81 1.48 19.33
CA GLY A 50 -13.49 1.89 19.81
C GLY A 50 -12.47 0.73 19.87
N LEU A 51 -12.94 -0.50 20.13
CA LEU A 51 -12.07 -1.69 20.11
C LEU A 51 -11.55 -1.97 18.70
N VAL A 52 -12.43 -1.88 17.70
CA VAL A 52 -12.07 -2.06 16.28
C VAL A 52 -11.07 -1.00 15.84
N ALA A 53 -11.28 0.26 16.22
CA ALA A 53 -10.33 1.34 15.97
C ALA A 53 -8.97 1.09 16.64
N GLY A 54 -8.97 0.55 17.86
CA GLY A 54 -7.76 0.12 18.56
C GLY A 54 -7.00 -0.97 17.79
N VAL A 55 -7.70 -1.97 17.24
CA VAL A 55 -7.08 -3.01 16.40
C VAL A 55 -6.52 -2.42 15.11
N VAL A 56 -7.19 -1.46 14.48
CA VAL A 56 -6.67 -0.76 13.29
C VAL A 56 -5.36 -0.03 13.62
N ALA A 57 -5.31 0.70 14.75
CA ALA A 57 -4.10 1.36 15.19
C ALA A 57 -2.97 0.36 15.51
N ALA A 58 -3.30 -0.74 16.17
CA ALA A 58 -2.35 -1.82 16.45
C ALA A 58 -1.81 -2.46 15.17
N SER A 59 -2.66 -2.65 14.15
CA SER A 59 -2.27 -3.16 12.83
C SER A 59 -1.22 -2.27 12.17
N TRP A 60 -1.40 -0.95 12.25
CA TRP A 60 -0.40 0.01 11.76
C TRP A 60 0.94 -0.14 12.47
N ILE A 61 0.93 -0.21 13.80
CA ILE A 61 2.15 -0.36 14.62
C ILE A 61 2.87 -1.67 14.29
N VAL A 62 2.14 -2.78 14.14
CA VAL A 62 2.72 -4.08 13.82
C VAL A 62 3.32 -4.09 12.41
N HIS A 63 2.55 -3.71 11.39
CA HIS A 63 3.00 -3.80 10.00
C HIS A 63 4.03 -2.74 9.63
N HIS A 64 3.80 -1.47 9.95
CA HIS A 64 4.71 -0.38 9.56
C HIS A 64 5.78 -0.06 10.60
N GLY A 65 5.56 -0.39 11.88
CA GLY A 65 6.55 -0.23 12.92
C GLY A 65 7.42 -1.47 13.05
N PHE A 66 6.87 -2.51 13.68
CA PHE A 66 7.63 -3.70 14.06
C PHE A 66 8.28 -4.41 12.86
N MET A 67 7.50 -4.76 11.83
CA MET A 67 8.04 -5.51 10.68
C MET A 67 9.05 -4.68 9.86
N ALA A 68 8.78 -3.40 9.66
CA ALA A 68 9.71 -2.51 8.96
C ALA A 68 11.04 -2.36 9.72
N VAL A 69 10.99 -2.24 11.05
CA VAL A 69 12.20 -2.20 11.88
C VAL A 69 13.00 -3.49 11.75
N LYS A 70 12.36 -4.68 11.70
CA LYS A 70 13.08 -5.95 11.48
C LYS A 70 13.78 -5.99 10.12
N VAL A 71 13.13 -5.50 9.06
CA VAL A 71 13.75 -5.36 7.72
C VAL A 71 14.97 -4.44 7.79
N ILE A 72 14.88 -3.31 8.48
CA ILE A 72 15.99 -2.35 8.61
C ILE A 72 17.14 -2.97 9.42
N GLN A 73 16.84 -3.69 10.51
CA GLN A 73 17.84 -4.41 11.29
C GLN A 73 18.53 -5.49 10.44
N ALA A 74 17.77 -6.28 9.68
CA ALA A 74 18.31 -7.28 8.77
C ALA A 74 19.17 -6.64 7.68
N ARG A 75 18.73 -5.51 7.12
CA ARG A 75 19.49 -4.74 6.13
C ARG A 75 20.86 -4.32 6.67
N LYS A 76 20.91 -3.83 7.91
CA LYS A 76 22.17 -3.48 8.58
C LYS A 76 23.05 -4.71 8.86
N LYS A 77 22.45 -5.82 9.29
CA LYS A 77 23.14 -7.08 9.59
C LYS A 77 23.81 -7.69 8.36
N TYR A 78 23.11 -7.70 7.22
CA TYR A 78 23.57 -8.31 5.98
C TYR A 78 24.19 -7.31 4.98
N LYS A 79 24.36 -6.04 5.39
CA LYS A 79 24.99 -4.97 4.60
C LYS A 79 24.40 -4.77 3.20
N VAL A 80 23.07 -4.93 3.06
CA VAL A 80 22.38 -4.75 1.79
C VAL A 80 22.17 -3.24 1.54
N ALA A 81 22.88 -2.69 0.57
CA ALA A 81 22.80 -1.26 0.24
C ALA A 81 21.44 -0.91 -0.38
N TYR A 82 21.03 0.35 -0.24
CA TYR A 82 19.98 0.90 -1.10
C TYR A 82 20.60 1.18 -2.49
N PRO A 83 19.87 1.00 -3.62
CA PRO A 83 18.42 0.81 -3.74
C PRO A 83 17.97 -0.66 -3.80
N ALA A 84 18.84 -1.64 -3.55
CA ALA A 84 18.49 -3.04 -3.67
C ALA A 84 17.38 -3.46 -2.68
N LEU A 85 16.32 -4.04 -3.24
CA LEU A 85 15.18 -4.55 -2.48
C LEU A 85 15.47 -5.94 -1.91
N TYR A 86 16.08 -6.80 -2.72
CA TYR A 86 16.52 -8.14 -2.38
C TYR A 86 18.04 -8.20 -2.43
N ALA A 87 18.63 -9.04 -1.58
CA ALA A 87 20.07 -9.27 -1.60
C ALA A 87 20.45 -10.07 -2.86
N THR A 88 21.40 -9.53 -3.63
CA THR A 88 21.98 -10.18 -4.81
C THR A 88 23.25 -10.95 -4.46
N THR A 89 23.74 -11.79 -5.40
CA THR A 89 25.04 -12.49 -5.25
C THR A 89 26.21 -11.54 -5.05
N GLU A 90 26.13 -10.32 -5.57
CA GLU A 90 27.20 -9.33 -5.54
C GLU A 90 27.34 -8.68 -4.16
N GLU A 91 26.22 -8.49 -3.46
CA GLU A 91 26.18 -7.82 -2.16
C GLU A 91 26.40 -8.79 -0.99
N CYS A 92 25.94 -10.04 -1.13
CA CYS A 92 26.08 -11.09 -0.13
C CYS A 92 26.61 -12.39 -0.78
N PRO A 93 27.92 -12.68 -0.64
CA PRO A 93 28.51 -13.91 -1.16
C PRO A 93 27.96 -15.17 -0.47
N ASN A 94 27.52 -15.04 0.79
CA ASN A 94 26.97 -16.16 1.55
C ASN A 94 25.48 -16.38 1.16
N PRO A 95 25.13 -17.53 0.55
CA PRO A 95 23.76 -17.82 0.12
C PRO A 95 22.76 -17.89 1.27
N GLU A 96 23.18 -18.28 2.47
CA GLU A 96 22.29 -18.38 3.64
C GLU A 96 21.85 -16.99 4.12
N HIS A 97 22.77 -16.04 4.19
CA HIS A 97 22.50 -14.66 4.59
C HIS A 97 21.60 -13.94 3.59
N ARG A 98 21.84 -14.19 2.29
CA ARG A 98 20.99 -13.68 1.22
C ARG A 98 19.55 -14.19 1.34
N ASN A 99 19.39 -15.50 1.53
CA ASN A 99 18.07 -16.11 1.66
C ASN A 99 17.34 -15.61 2.91
N ALA A 100 18.03 -15.48 4.05
CA ALA A 100 17.45 -14.95 5.29
C ALA A 100 16.92 -13.51 5.11
N PHE A 101 17.71 -12.61 4.52
CA PHE A 101 17.25 -11.25 4.23
C PHE A 101 16.04 -11.23 3.29
N ASN A 102 16.09 -12.02 2.22
CA ASN A 102 15.01 -12.08 1.23
C ASN A 102 13.72 -12.66 1.83
N CYS A 103 13.81 -13.64 2.73
CA CYS A 103 12.67 -14.18 3.47
C CYS A 103 12.00 -13.12 4.36
N ILE A 104 12.79 -12.39 5.16
CA ILE A 104 12.28 -11.31 6.03
C ILE A 104 11.62 -10.21 5.18
N GLN A 105 12.26 -9.83 4.07
CA GLN A 105 11.75 -8.81 3.17
C GLN A 105 10.43 -9.24 2.51
N ARG A 106 10.36 -10.47 2.00
CA ARG A 106 9.14 -11.00 1.37
C ARG A 106 8.02 -11.18 2.38
N GLY A 107 8.34 -11.59 3.61
CA GLY A 107 7.36 -11.73 4.69
C GLY A 107 6.72 -10.39 5.07
N HIS A 108 7.50 -9.31 5.14
CA HIS A 108 6.97 -7.97 5.34
C HIS A 108 6.08 -7.51 4.17
N GLN A 109 6.53 -7.72 2.92
CA GLN A 109 5.73 -7.37 1.73
C GLN A 109 4.43 -8.16 1.63
N ASN A 110 4.44 -9.46 1.92
CA ASN A 110 3.22 -10.28 1.95
C ASN A 110 2.23 -9.75 3.00
N SER A 111 2.73 -9.23 4.12
CA SER A 111 1.88 -8.64 5.13
C SER A 111 1.27 -7.33 4.66
N LEU A 112 2.02 -6.48 3.95
CA LEU A 112 1.50 -5.23 3.35
C LEU A 112 0.50 -5.48 2.22
N GLU A 113 0.69 -6.52 1.42
CA GLU A 113 -0.24 -6.93 0.35
C GLU A 113 -1.60 -7.36 0.94
N ASN A 114 -1.60 -8.00 2.12
CA ASN A 114 -2.80 -8.50 2.78
C ASN A 114 -3.46 -7.51 3.75
N GLN A 115 -2.71 -6.51 4.24
CA GLN A 115 -3.20 -5.49 5.17
C GLN A 115 -4.47 -4.76 4.70
N PRO A 116 -4.59 -4.27 3.44
CA PRO A 116 -5.80 -3.55 3.03
C PRO A 116 -7.05 -4.43 3.04
N ILE A 117 -6.91 -5.71 2.67
CA ILE A 117 -8.01 -6.69 2.71
C ILE A 117 -8.42 -6.95 4.15
N PHE A 118 -7.44 -7.16 5.04
CA PHE A 118 -7.69 -7.34 6.47
C PHE A 118 -8.44 -6.14 7.08
N LEU A 119 -7.99 -4.91 6.80
CA LEU A 119 -8.63 -3.70 7.32
C LEU A 119 -10.06 -3.52 6.78
N ALA A 120 -10.28 -3.80 5.50
CA ALA A 120 -11.62 -3.76 4.90
C ALA A 120 -12.58 -4.75 5.59
N LEU A 121 -12.13 -5.99 5.81
CA LEU A 121 -12.92 -7.02 6.49
C LEU A 121 -13.15 -6.68 7.96
N LEU A 122 -12.14 -6.17 8.66
CA LEU A 122 -12.24 -5.79 10.07
C LEU A 122 -13.26 -4.66 10.28
N VAL A 123 -13.21 -3.61 9.44
CA VAL A 123 -14.14 -2.48 9.54
C VAL A 123 -15.55 -2.92 9.16
N THR A 124 -15.72 -3.64 8.06
CA THR A 124 -17.06 -4.10 7.61
C THR A 124 -17.71 -5.07 8.59
N ALA A 125 -16.95 -6.03 9.14
CA ALA A 125 -17.44 -6.92 10.18
C ALA A 125 -17.71 -6.19 11.51
N GLY A 126 -16.85 -5.22 11.85
CA GLY A 126 -16.94 -4.42 13.07
C GLY A 126 -18.16 -3.52 13.14
N LEU A 127 -18.78 -3.17 12.01
CA LEU A 127 -20.03 -2.40 11.97
C LEU A 127 -21.21 -3.14 12.63
N LYS A 128 -21.26 -4.48 12.53
CA LYS A 128 -22.32 -5.30 13.14
C LYS A 128 -21.88 -6.07 14.37
N HIS A 129 -20.63 -6.53 14.40
CA HIS A 129 -20.11 -7.35 15.50
C HIS A 129 -18.74 -6.82 15.97
N PRO A 130 -18.70 -5.70 16.72
CA PRO A 130 -17.44 -5.03 17.08
C PRO A 130 -16.51 -5.89 17.95
N ILE A 131 -17.05 -6.62 18.93
CA ILE A 131 -16.24 -7.43 19.86
C ILE A 131 -15.61 -8.63 19.16
N THR A 132 -16.39 -9.37 18.36
CA THR A 132 -15.88 -10.55 17.65
C THR A 132 -14.90 -10.17 16.54
N ALA A 133 -15.17 -9.06 15.83
CA ALA A 133 -14.24 -8.51 14.84
C ALA A 133 -12.92 -8.08 15.49
N ALA A 134 -12.98 -7.39 16.63
CA ALA A 134 -11.78 -7.00 17.37
C ALA A 134 -10.97 -8.21 17.85
N ALA A 135 -11.63 -9.23 18.42
CA ALA A 135 -10.96 -10.46 18.85
C ALA A 135 -10.26 -11.19 17.69
N ALA A 136 -10.96 -11.37 16.56
CA ALA A 136 -10.39 -11.95 15.35
C ALA A 136 -9.21 -11.14 14.82
N GLY A 137 -9.32 -9.80 14.89
CA GLY A 137 -8.25 -8.89 14.48
C GLY A 137 -7.01 -9.00 15.36
N VAL A 138 -7.16 -9.12 16.68
CA VAL A 138 -6.03 -9.37 17.61
C VAL A 138 -5.36 -10.71 17.29
N ILE A 139 -6.14 -11.77 17.09
CA ILE A 139 -5.61 -13.09 16.73
C ILE A 139 -4.80 -13.02 15.44
N TYR A 140 -5.30 -12.31 14.43
CA TYR A 140 -4.58 -12.08 13.18
C TYR A 140 -3.25 -11.36 13.39
N LEU A 141 -3.23 -10.30 14.21
CA LEU A 141 -2.01 -9.54 14.50
C LEU A 141 -0.98 -10.39 15.24
N VAL A 142 -1.39 -11.20 16.22
CA VAL A 142 -0.50 -12.13 16.92
C VAL A 142 0.08 -13.15 15.94
N GLY A 143 -0.75 -13.72 15.06
CA GLY A 143 -0.28 -14.63 14.01
C GLY A 143 0.77 -13.99 13.10
N ARG A 144 0.60 -12.71 12.76
CA ARG A 144 1.56 -11.95 11.94
C ARG A 144 2.86 -11.64 12.67
N VAL A 145 2.82 -11.38 13.98
CA VAL A 145 4.04 -11.21 14.79
C VAL A 145 4.82 -12.52 14.86
N LEU A 146 4.15 -13.64 15.15
CA LEU A 146 4.77 -14.97 15.19
C LEU A 146 5.36 -15.36 13.82
N TYR A 147 4.65 -15.08 12.73
CA TYR A 147 5.11 -15.33 11.37
C TYR A 147 6.46 -14.64 11.06
N MET A 148 6.68 -13.43 11.60
CA MET A 148 7.92 -12.68 11.42
C MET A 148 9.01 -13.02 12.44
N GLN A 149 8.70 -13.77 13.50
CA GLN A 149 9.68 -14.21 14.51
C GLN A 149 10.36 -15.53 14.13
N VAL A 150 9.73 -16.34 13.27
CA VAL A 150 10.27 -17.63 12.79
C VAL A 150 11.50 -17.47 11.87
N TRP A 151 11.86 -16.25 11.48
CA TRP A 151 12.95 -15.93 10.55
C TRP A 151 14.02 -15.02 11.16
#